data_AF-A0A6H2GZX8-F1
#
_entry.id   AF-A0A6H2GZX8-F1
#
_cell.length_a   1.000
_cell.length_b   1.000
_cell.length_c   1.000
_cell.angle_alpha   90.00
_cell.angle_beta   90.00
_cell.angle_gamma   90.00
#
_symmetry.space_group_name_H-M   'P 1'
#
loop_
_entity.id
_entity.type
_entity.pdbx_description
1 polymer ?
#
loop_
_entity_poly.entity_id
_entity_poly.type
_entity_poly.pdbx_seq_one_letter_code
_entity_poly.pdbx_strand_id
1 'polypeptide(L)'
;MPFQFNPPDGYRNTVTFPQKPANETAFRDQMMQPLDQLAAYINGADPLPQYGLSPFSRQGLINGGFDIWQRGLFFSGRNVYTADRWFVSDEGGSASYTVGRNDIIPGDPTLPANLNPRHYLTLRVISLSSGSINLGQKIEDVRTFAGQKITLSMYVRSPVATSMQVAYGQVFGSGGSPTVSEVSTVAIGPTFSRVTVTFSIPSVNGKTIGANSYLFLQFLRIPSSGVVGYYDIAMASVNAGETASSFSQSVIADELARCQRYYEKTYSLQDAPGTVVDAGTVTGHSSNGFGLVDAGSFKVAKRTVPTMTLYSPFTGFVNSSRRFGDASDSAVSGIERPSTNRAGRMYQGAGTLANGMWQFHWTADAEL
;
A
#
# COMPACT_ATOMS: atom_id res chain seq x y z
N MET A 1 23.07 -45.33 -38.01
CA MET A 1 22.30 -45.79 -36.84
C MET A 1 22.48 -44.75 -35.74
N PRO A 2 21.50 -43.89 -35.44
CA PRO A 2 21.67 -42.92 -34.37
C PRO A 2 21.38 -43.59 -33.02
N PHE A 3 22.31 -43.38 -32.10
CA PHE A 3 22.33 -43.91 -30.74
C PHE A 3 21.17 -43.31 -29.93
N GLN A 4 20.30 -44.16 -29.39
CA GLN A 4 19.17 -43.73 -28.55
C GLN A 4 19.54 -43.97 -27.09
N PHE A 5 19.75 -42.90 -26.33
CA PHE A 5 20.04 -42.96 -24.90
C PHE A 5 18.72 -42.93 -24.12
N ASN A 6 18.30 -44.08 -23.57
CA ASN A 6 17.21 -44.15 -22.61
C ASN A 6 17.80 -44.16 -21.20
N PRO A 7 17.77 -43.04 -20.46
CA PRO A 7 18.10 -43.09 -19.04
C PRO A 7 17.02 -43.90 -18.31
N PRO A 8 17.42 -44.82 -17.42
CA PRO A 8 16.51 -45.51 -16.55
C PRO A 8 16.04 -44.53 -15.46
N ASP A 9 14.82 -44.75 -14.99
CA ASP A 9 14.23 -44.25 -13.74
C ASP A 9 13.97 -42.73 -13.52
N GLY A 10 12.78 -42.47 -12.97
CA GLY A 10 12.52 -41.33 -12.07
C GLY A 10 11.76 -40.13 -12.65
N TYR A 11 10.51 -40.00 -12.22
CA TYR A 11 9.78 -38.75 -11.99
C TYR A 11 10.36 -37.47 -12.64
N ARG A 12 9.73 -36.97 -13.71
CA ARG A 12 9.88 -35.56 -14.11
C ARG A 12 8.52 -34.93 -14.36
N ASN A 13 8.06 -34.25 -13.31
CA ASN A 13 7.39 -32.95 -13.33
C ASN A 13 7.32 -32.30 -14.73
N THR A 14 6.10 -32.16 -15.24
CA THR A 14 5.77 -31.16 -16.26
C THR A 14 5.80 -29.77 -15.60
N VAL A 15 6.99 -29.26 -15.29
CA VAL A 15 7.18 -27.81 -15.19
C VAL A 15 7.14 -27.28 -16.61
N THR A 16 6.02 -26.67 -16.99
CA THR A 16 5.95 -25.91 -18.24
C THR A 16 6.79 -24.64 -18.03
N PHE A 17 8.07 -24.71 -18.42
CA PHE A 17 8.85 -23.50 -18.66
C PHE A 17 8.08 -22.62 -19.68
N PRO A 18 8.21 -21.27 -19.63
CA PRO A 18 7.66 -20.43 -20.69
C PRO A 18 8.14 -21.01 -22.03
N GLN A 19 7.18 -21.33 -22.89
CA GLN A 19 7.47 -22.05 -24.12
C GLN A 19 8.56 -21.29 -24.88
N LYS A 20 9.62 -22.01 -25.25
CA LYS A 20 10.61 -21.50 -26.20
C LYS A 20 9.83 -20.87 -27.36
N PRO A 21 10.07 -19.59 -27.70
CA PRO A 21 9.36 -18.93 -28.78
C PRO A 21 9.43 -19.80 -30.03
N ALA A 22 8.30 -20.00 -30.70
CA ALA A 22 8.19 -20.96 -31.81
C ALA A 22 9.16 -20.65 -32.96
N ASN A 23 9.60 -19.39 -33.08
CA ASN A 23 10.61 -18.93 -34.03
C ASN A 23 11.19 -17.58 -33.56
N GLU A 24 12.21 -17.12 -34.28
CA GLU A 24 12.91 -15.85 -34.01
C GLU A 24 11.97 -14.63 -34.14
N THR A 25 10.96 -14.70 -35.01
CA THR A 25 9.93 -13.67 -35.15
C THR A 25 9.08 -13.56 -33.89
N ALA A 26 8.59 -14.68 -33.35
CA ALA A 26 7.81 -14.72 -32.11
C ALA A 26 8.62 -14.25 -30.90
N PHE A 27 9.93 -14.51 -30.87
CA PHE A 27 10.83 -13.96 -29.84
C PHE A 27 10.98 -12.44 -29.98
N ARG A 28 11.16 -11.95 -31.21
CA ARG A 28 11.23 -10.51 -31.50
C ARG A 28 9.91 -9.83 -31.14
N ASP A 29 8.77 -10.38 -31.52
CA ASP A 29 7.45 -9.83 -31.21
C ASP A 29 7.23 -9.76 -29.69
N GLN A 30 7.62 -10.80 -28.95
CA GLN A 30 7.58 -10.79 -27.47
C GLN A 30 8.51 -9.74 -26.84
N MET A 31 9.68 -9.48 -27.44
CA MET A 31 10.61 -8.45 -26.95
C MET A 31 10.21 -7.03 -27.38
N MET A 32 9.50 -6.87 -28.49
CA MET A 32 9.06 -5.58 -29.02
C MET A 32 7.70 -5.15 -28.44
N GLN A 33 6.88 -6.09 -27.99
CA GLN A 33 5.58 -5.80 -27.35
C GLN A 33 5.66 -4.75 -26.22
N PRO A 34 6.65 -4.77 -25.30
CA PRO A 34 6.79 -3.74 -24.28
C PRO A 34 7.23 -2.38 -24.84
N LEU A 35 8.01 -2.35 -25.92
CA LEU A 35 8.48 -1.13 -26.58
C LEU A 35 7.35 -0.46 -27.39
N ASP A 36 6.52 -1.26 -28.05
CA ASP A 36 5.34 -0.76 -28.77
C ASP A 36 4.27 -0.24 -27.79
N GLN A 37 4.11 -0.89 -26.65
CA GLN A 37 3.29 -0.40 -25.54
C GLN A 37 3.83 0.93 -24.97
N LEU A 38 5.15 1.08 -24.84
CA LEU A 38 5.78 2.33 -24.42
C LEU A 38 5.56 3.44 -25.44
N ALA A 39 5.65 3.13 -26.74
CA ALA A 39 5.40 4.08 -27.82
C ALA A 39 3.94 4.53 -27.87
N ALA A 40 2.97 3.61 -27.67
CA ALA A 40 1.56 3.94 -27.59
C ALA A 40 1.21 4.80 -26.35
N TYR A 41 1.89 4.56 -25.23
CA TYR A 41 1.78 5.35 -24.00
C TYR A 41 2.28 6.78 -24.17
N ILE A 42 3.45 6.97 -24.78
CA ILE A 42 4.00 8.31 -25.07
C ILE A 42 3.06 9.11 -25.99
N ASN A 43 2.36 8.43 -26.88
CA ASN A 43 1.43 9.04 -27.84
C ASN A 43 -0.01 9.21 -27.32
N GLY A 44 -0.27 8.91 -26.04
CA GLY A 44 -1.54 9.21 -25.37
C GLY A 44 -2.77 8.41 -25.85
N ALA A 45 -2.56 7.29 -26.54
CA ALA A 45 -3.63 6.46 -27.11
C ALA A 45 -4.24 5.45 -26.12
N ASP A 46 -3.64 5.26 -24.94
CA ASP A 46 -4.09 4.27 -23.96
C ASP A 46 -3.93 4.80 -22.51
N PRO A 47 -4.99 4.82 -21.67
CA PRO A 47 -4.86 5.20 -20.26
C PRO A 47 -4.05 4.14 -19.51
N LEU A 48 -2.83 4.51 -19.10
CA LEU A 48 -1.86 3.76 -18.27
C LEU A 48 -1.76 2.25 -18.61
N PRO A 49 -0.63 1.76 -19.16
CA PRO A 49 -0.43 0.32 -19.22
C PRO A 49 -0.64 -0.25 -17.82
N GLN A 50 -1.57 -1.20 -17.73
CA GLN A 50 -1.77 -2.02 -16.55
C GLN A 50 -0.38 -2.39 -16.05
N TYR A 51 -0.04 -2.00 -14.82
CA TYR A 51 0.89 -2.80 -14.05
C TYR A 51 0.15 -4.12 -13.75
N GLY A 52 -0.15 -4.91 -14.80
CA GLY A 52 -0.14 -6.34 -14.68
C GLY A 52 1.24 -6.61 -14.15
N LEU A 53 1.28 -6.98 -12.87
CA LEU A 53 2.49 -7.38 -12.17
C LEU A 53 3.31 -8.15 -13.18
N SER A 54 4.45 -7.55 -13.57
CA SER A 54 5.40 -8.24 -14.42
C SER A 54 5.53 -9.65 -13.85
N PRO A 55 5.64 -10.71 -14.67
CA PRO A 55 5.97 -12.03 -14.13
C PRO A 55 7.25 -12.02 -13.26
N PHE A 56 7.99 -10.90 -13.23
CA PHE A 56 9.09 -10.61 -12.31
C PHE A 56 8.77 -9.77 -11.06
N SER A 57 7.62 -9.10 -10.92
CA SER A 57 7.17 -8.61 -9.61
C SER A 57 6.50 -9.77 -8.86
N ARG A 58 7.33 -10.58 -8.20
CA ARG A 58 6.93 -11.75 -7.39
C ARG A 58 5.93 -11.45 -6.27
N GLN A 59 5.54 -10.19 -6.06
CA GLN A 59 4.67 -9.77 -4.97
C GLN A 59 3.83 -8.56 -5.40
N GLY A 60 2.51 -8.73 -5.43
CA GLY A 60 1.56 -7.67 -5.78
C GLY A 60 1.29 -6.65 -4.68
N LEU A 61 1.74 -6.95 -3.46
CA LEU A 61 1.60 -6.08 -2.31
C LEU A 61 2.75 -5.09 -2.22
N ILE A 62 2.43 -3.91 -1.73
CA ILE A 62 3.38 -2.89 -1.30
C ILE A 62 3.55 -3.01 0.22
N ASN A 63 4.78 -2.89 0.70
CA ASN A 63 5.18 -2.87 2.10
C ASN A 63 4.69 -4.09 2.92
N GLY A 64 4.71 -5.29 2.32
CA GLY A 64 4.31 -6.53 2.99
C GLY A 64 5.24 -6.99 4.12
N GLY A 65 6.46 -6.44 4.17
CA GLY A 65 7.46 -6.66 5.24
C GLY A 65 7.37 -5.65 6.38
N PHE A 66 6.55 -4.61 6.24
CA PHE A 66 6.33 -3.56 7.26
C PHE A 66 7.59 -2.74 7.60
N ASP A 67 8.47 -2.48 6.63
CA ASP A 67 9.67 -1.64 6.83
C ASP A 67 9.39 -0.13 6.73
N ILE A 68 8.29 0.26 6.09
CA ILE A 68 7.98 1.67 5.79
C ILE A 68 6.76 2.14 6.57
N TRP A 69 6.92 3.22 7.34
CA TRP A 69 5.89 3.79 8.23
C TRP A 69 5.96 5.32 8.24
N GLN A 70 5.74 5.95 7.09
CA GLN A 70 5.81 7.40 6.90
C GLN A 70 4.77 8.16 7.76
N ARG A 71 3.64 7.54 8.08
CA ARG A 71 2.51 8.18 8.78
C ARG A 71 2.61 8.19 10.31
N GLY A 72 3.58 7.48 10.88
CA GLY A 72 3.68 7.23 12.31
C GLY A 72 3.75 5.74 12.61
N LEU A 73 4.03 5.37 13.87
CA LEU A 73 4.25 3.97 14.29
C LEU A 73 3.05 3.35 15.01
N PHE A 74 2.06 4.16 15.36
CA PHE A 74 0.88 3.76 16.12
C PHE A 74 -0.34 4.53 15.64
N PHE A 75 -1.45 3.82 15.48
CA PHE A 75 -2.69 4.36 14.96
C PHE A 75 -3.87 3.89 15.79
N SER A 76 -4.74 4.85 16.10
CA SER A 76 -6.06 4.65 16.65
C SER A 76 -7.04 5.39 15.75
N GLY A 77 -8.09 4.73 15.29
CA GLY A 77 -9.02 5.32 14.33
C GLY A 77 -9.53 4.28 13.34
N ARG A 78 -10.70 4.59 12.77
CA ARG A 78 -11.41 3.71 11.84
C ARG A 78 -11.20 4.16 10.41
N ASN A 79 -11.08 3.20 9.49
CA ASN A 79 -10.97 3.46 8.05
C ASN A 79 -9.77 4.36 7.73
N VAL A 80 -8.60 4.01 8.27
CA VAL A 80 -7.36 4.78 8.14
C VAL A 80 -6.24 3.94 7.52
N TYR A 81 -5.38 4.61 6.78
CA TYR A 81 -4.10 4.05 6.33
C TYR A 81 -3.05 4.14 7.44
N THR A 82 -2.26 3.08 7.58
CA THR A 82 -1.33 2.87 8.70
C THR A 82 0.10 2.69 8.18
N ALA A 83 0.61 1.46 8.16
CA ALA A 83 1.93 1.06 7.67
C ALA A 83 2.03 1.18 6.15
N ASP A 84 1.95 2.39 5.59
CA ASP A 84 2.03 2.72 4.16
C ASP A 84 1.33 1.71 3.23
N ARG A 85 0.13 2.06 2.74
CA ARG A 85 -0.80 1.22 1.95
C ARG A 85 -1.62 0.21 2.73
N TRP A 86 -1.22 -0.12 3.96
CA TRP A 86 -2.01 -0.96 4.83
C TRP A 86 -3.18 -0.19 5.44
N PHE A 87 -4.39 -0.68 5.21
CA PHE A 87 -5.64 -0.05 5.57
C PHE A 87 -6.36 -0.89 6.62
N VAL A 88 -6.80 -0.22 7.69
CA VAL A 88 -7.67 -0.82 8.71
C VAL A 88 -9.07 -0.24 8.59
N SER A 89 -10.09 -1.10 8.62
CA SER A 89 -11.50 -0.72 8.54
C SER A 89 -12.34 -1.49 9.55
N ASP A 90 -13.50 -0.93 9.86
CA ASP A 90 -14.52 -1.60 10.67
C ASP A 90 -15.87 -1.44 9.99
N GLU A 91 -16.42 -2.58 9.55
CA GLU A 91 -17.68 -2.68 8.82
C GLU A 91 -18.89 -2.35 9.71
N GLY A 92 -18.81 -2.62 11.02
CA GLY A 92 -19.92 -2.38 11.96
C GLY A 92 -19.89 -0.99 12.58
N GLY A 93 -18.77 -0.28 12.47
CA GLY A 93 -18.64 1.12 12.84
C GLY A 93 -18.62 1.41 14.35
N SER A 94 -18.39 0.43 15.21
CA SER A 94 -18.34 0.62 16.67
C SER A 94 -17.20 -0.13 17.35
N ALA A 95 -16.30 -0.76 16.59
CA ALA A 95 -15.19 -1.51 17.14
C ALA A 95 -14.09 -0.55 17.62
N SER A 96 -13.40 -0.95 18.68
CA SER A 96 -12.21 -0.26 19.18
C SER A 96 -11.00 -1.13 18.94
N TYR A 97 -9.98 -0.57 18.29
CA TYR A 97 -8.74 -1.27 17.97
C TYR A 97 -7.61 -0.27 17.74
N THR A 98 -6.39 -0.79 17.81
CA THR A 98 -5.17 -0.03 17.51
C THR A 98 -4.28 -0.84 16.58
N VAL A 99 -3.55 -0.15 15.71
CA VAL A 99 -2.56 -0.75 14.82
C VAL A 99 -1.19 -0.16 15.16
N GLY A 100 -0.18 -1.01 15.34
CA GLY A 100 1.16 -0.55 15.69
C GLY A 100 2.26 -1.36 15.02
N ARG A 101 3.42 -0.73 14.85
CA ARG A 101 4.67 -1.40 14.47
C ARG A 101 5.33 -1.96 15.71
N ASN A 102 5.83 -3.18 15.60
CA ASN A 102 6.75 -3.75 16.57
C ASN A 102 8.01 -4.25 15.88
N ASP A 103 9.13 -4.19 16.59
CA ASP A 103 10.41 -4.66 16.11
C ASP A 103 10.57 -6.14 16.43
N ILE A 104 11.24 -6.86 15.53
CA ILE A 104 11.60 -8.26 15.74
C ILE A 104 12.99 -8.30 16.35
N ILE A 105 13.06 -8.84 17.56
CA ILE A 105 14.32 -8.98 18.29
C ILE A 105 15.08 -10.17 17.69
N PRO A 106 16.36 -10.02 17.32
CA PRO A 106 17.19 -11.14 16.90
C PRO A 106 17.15 -12.27 17.92
N GLY A 107 16.79 -13.48 17.49
CA GLY A 107 16.66 -14.65 18.36
C GLY A 107 15.29 -14.79 19.05
N ASP A 108 14.25 -14.06 18.63
CA ASP A 108 12.88 -14.30 19.09
C ASP A 108 12.48 -15.77 18.86
N PRO A 109 12.22 -16.56 19.93
CA PRO A 109 11.94 -17.99 19.84
C PRO A 109 10.55 -18.29 19.25
N THR A 110 9.70 -17.27 19.09
CA THR A 110 8.37 -17.42 18.49
C THR A 110 8.41 -17.35 16.97
N LEU A 111 9.54 -16.97 16.37
CA LEU A 111 9.76 -16.97 14.92
C LEU A 111 10.51 -18.23 14.48
N PRO A 112 10.16 -18.80 13.31
CA PRO A 112 10.98 -19.82 12.67
C PRO A 112 12.42 -19.35 12.46
N ALA A 113 13.40 -20.16 12.84
CA ALA A 113 14.82 -19.78 12.91
C ALA A 113 15.44 -19.32 11.57
N ASN A 114 14.83 -19.65 10.44
CA ASN A 114 15.28 -19.26 9.11
C ASN A 114 14.71 -17.92 8.62
N LEU A 115 13.92 -17.22 9.43
CA LEU A 115 13.29 -15.96 9.09
C LEU A 115 13.91 -14.81 9.88
N ASN A 116 14.24 -13.72 9.18
CA ASN A 116 14.81 -12.52 9.78
C ASN A 116 14.09 -11.22 9.33
N PRO A 117 12.75 -11.13 9.42
CA PRO A 117 12.04 -9.86 9.25
C PRO A 117 12.49 -8.83 10.30
N ARG A 118 12.44 -7.54 9.97
CA ARG A 118 12.80 -6.44 10.89
C ARG A 118 11.64 -6.03 11.79
N HIS A 119 10.42 -6.10 11.25
CA HIS A 119 9.23 -5.59 11.89
C HIS A 119 8.04 -6.54 11.67
N TYR A 120 7.05 -6.42 12.54
CA TYR A 120 5.70 -6.94 12.33
C TYR A 120 4.68 -5.85 12.66
N LEU A 121 3.49 -6.00 12.11
CA LEU A 121 2.35 -5.16 12.43
C LEU A 121 1.46 -5.90 13.44
N THR A 122 1.05 -5.20 14.49
CA THR A 122 0.10 -5.70 15.48
C THR A 122 -1.23 -5.00 15.34
N LEU A 123 -2.29 -5.76 15.10
CA LEU A 123 -3.67 -5.34 15.29
C LEU A 123 -4.12 -5.76 16.69
N ARG A 124 -4.31 -4.79 17.58
CA ARG A 124 -4.89 -5.01 18.90
C ARG A 124 -6.38 -4.68 18.85
N VAL A 125 -7.22 -5.70 18.97
CA VAL A 125 -8.67 -5.57 19.07
C VAL A 125 -9.04 -5.41 20.54
N ILE A 126 -9.67 -4.27 20.86
CA ILE A 126 -10.12 -3.92 22.23
C ILE A 126 -11.61 -4.25 22.38
N SER A 127 -12.41 -3.98 21.35
CA SER A 127 -13.81 -4.38 21.27
C SER A 127 -14.20 -4.71 19.84
N LEU A 128 -15.20 -5.59 19.69
CA LEU A 128 -15.80 -5.95 18.41
C LEU A 128 -17.02 -5.07 18.11
N SER A 129 -17.45 -5.05 16.85
CA SER A 129 -18.68 -4.41 16.39
C SER A 129 -19.64 -5.45 15.82
N SER A 130 -20.77 -5.01 15.26
CA SER A 130 -21.69 -5.87 14.50
C SER A 130 -21.10 -6.36 13.18
N GLY A 131 -20.02 -5.72 12.69
CA GLY A 131 -19.30 -6.09 11.48
C GLY A 131 -17.88 -6.57 11.79
N SER A 132 -17.07 -6.73 10.75
CA SER A 132 -15.69 -7.19 10.91
C SER A 132 -14.70 -6.04 10.94
N ILE A 133 -13.65 -6.21 11.72
CA ILE A 133 -12.43 -5.39 11.62
C ILE A 133 -11.57 -6.03 10.55
N ASN A 134 -11.21 -5.27 9.52
CA ASN A 134 -10.36 -5.75 8.42
C ASN A 134 -9.07 -4.96 8.39
N LEU A 135 -7.94 -5.67 8.33
CA LEU A 135 -6.62 -5.13 8.03
C LEU A 135 -6.12 -5.77 6.73
N GLY A 136 -5.70 -4.94 5.78
CA GLY A 136 -5.19 -5.45 4.51
C GLY A 136 -4.75 -4.33 3.58
N GLN A 137 -4.71 -4.63 2.28
CA GLN A 137 -4.31 -3.66 1.26
C GLN A 137 -5.34 -3.59 0.13
N LYS A 138 -5.74 -2.37 -0.22
CA LYS A 138 -6.53 -2.11 -1.44
C LYS A 138 -5.58 -1.99 -2.63
N ILE A 139 -5.74 -2.86 -3.61
CA ILE A 139 -5.00 -2.86 -4.87
C ILE A 139 -5.85 -2.18 -5.94
N GLU A 140 -5.23 -1.31 -6.73
CA GLU A 140 -5.90 -0.51 -7.75
C GLU A 140 -6.62 -1.38 -8.79
N ASP A 141 -7.78 -0.92 -9.24
CA ASP A 141 -8.60 -1.56 -10.28
C ASP A 141 -9.12 -2.95 -9.89
N VAL A 142 -10.44 -3.11 -9.90
CA VAL A 142 -11.11 -4.39 -9.63
C VAL A 142 -10.77 -5.49 -10.65
N ARG A 143 -10.20 -5.12 -11.80
CA ARG A 143 -9.65 -6.05 -12.81
C ARG A 143 -8.42 -6.80 -12.32
N THR A 144 -7.74 -6.31 -11.28
CA THR A 144 -6.55 -6.97 -10.74
C THR A 144 -6.87 -8.41 -10.34
N PHE A 145 -6.15 -9.37 -10.95
CA PHE A 145 -6.36 -10.82 -10.84
C PHE A 145 -7.75 -11.33 -11.26
N ALA A 146 -8.59 -10.53 -11.92
CA ALA A 146 -9.93 -10.98 -12.33
C ALA A 146 -9.87 -12.22 -13.24
N GLY A 147 -10.63 -13.25 -12.88
CA GLY A 147 -10.64 -14.53 -13.58
C GLY A 147 -9.42 -15.44 -13.29
N GLN A 148 -8.59 -15.08 -12.32
CA GLN A 148 -7.39 -15.85 -11.93
C GLN A 148 -7.51 -16.38 -10.50
N LYS A 149 -6.75 -17.43 -10.20
CA LYS A 149 -6.49 -17.81 -8.80
C LYS A 149 -5.36 -16.97 -8.24
N ILE A 150 -5.46 -16.65 -6.96
CA ILE A 150 -4.39 -16.01 -6.20
C ILE A 150 -4.15 -16.77 -4.91
N THR A 151 -2.91 -16.73 -4.44
CA THR A 151 -2.52 -17.29 -3.15
C THR A 151 -1.94 -16.19 -2.27
N LEU A 152 -2.63 -15.92 -1.16
CA LEU A 152 -2.15 -15.06 -0.09
C LEU A 152 -1.31 -15.89 0.87
N SER A 153 -0.19 -15.35 1.32
CA SER A 153 0.59 -15.97 2.40
C SER A 153 1.14 -14.93 3.36
N MET A 154 1.26 -15.29 4.62
CA MET A 154 1.74 -14.41 5.70
C MET A 154 2.19 -15.25 6.89
N TYR A 155 2.98 -14.66 7.77
CA TYR A 155 3.25 -15.20 9.09
C TYR A 155 2.35 -14.50 10.10
N VAL A 156 1.63 -15.27 10.90
CA VAL A 156 0.69 -14.74 11.89
C VAL A 156 0.83 -15.45 13.22
N ARG A 157 0.56 -14.71 14.29
CA ARG A 157 0.39 -15.26 15.65
C ARG A 157 -0.65 -14.47 16.44
N SER A 158 -1.15 -15.10 17.48
CA SER A 158 -1.91 -14.47 18.56
C SER A 158 -1.43 -15.08 19.88
N PRO A 159 -1.20 -14.30 20.95
CA PRO A 159 -0.74 -14.84 22.24
C PRO A 159 -1.63 -15.95 22.82
N VAL A 160 -2.89 -16.00 22.40
CA VAL A 160 -3.86 -17.04 22.72
C VAL A 160 -4.27 -17.76 21.43
N ALA A 161 -4.32 -19.09 21.47
CA ALA A 161 -4.81 -19.90 20.36
C ALA A 161 -6.25 -19.48 19.99
N THR A 162 -6.45 -19.12 18.72
CA THR A 162 -7.71 -18.55 18.24
C THR A 162 -7.85 -18.79 16.74
N SER A 163 -8.91 -18.25 16.15
CA SER A 163 -9.07 -18.17 14.70
C SER A 163 -9.17 -16.72 14.24
N MET A 164 -8.82 -16.54 12.98
CA MET A 164 -9.01 -15.30 12.24
C MET A 164 -9.48 -15.65 10.83
N GLN A 165 -9.97 -14.67 10.09
CA GLN A 165 -10.35 -14.84 8.69
C GLN A 165 -9.36 -14.14 7.77
N VAL A 166 -9.20 -14.71 6.59
CA VAL A 166 -8.55 -14.11 5.43
C VAL A 166 -9.61 -13.97 4.35
N ALA A 167 -9.61 -12.87 3.61
CA ALA A 167 -10.68 -12.61 2.66
C ALA A 167 -10.21 -11.72 1.50
N TYR A 168 -11.04 -11.64 0.47
CA TYR A 168 -10.94 -10.59 -0.53
C TYR A 168 -12.31 -9.93 -0.74
N GLY A 169 -12.30 -8.69 -1.23
CA GLY A 169 -13.47 -8.01 -1.78
C GLY A 169 -13.15 -7.32 -3.10
N GLN A 170 -13.82 -7.73 -4.18
CA GLN A 170 -13.86 -7.02 -5.46
C GLN A 170 -14.86 -5.88 -5.37
N VAL A 171 -14.38 -4.65 -5.20
CA VAL A 171 -15.21 -3.45 -5.08
C VAL A 171 -15.19 -2.71 -6.42
N PHE A 172 -16.34 -2.64 -7.09
CA PHE A 172 -16.45 -2.10 -8.45
C PHE A 172 -16.49 -0.58 -8.53
N GLY A 173 -16.34 0.14 -7.41
CA GLY A 173 -16.28 1.60 -7.39
C GLY A 173 -17.65 2.29 -7.49
N SER A 174 -17.63 3.62 -7.57
CA SER A 174 -18.86 4.43 -7.57
C SER A 174 -19.70 4.21 -8.84
N GLY A 175 -20.98 3.88 -8.68
CA GLY A 175 -21.86 3.49 -9.79
C GLY A 175 -21.53 2.11 -10.40
N GLY A 176 -20.62 1.36 -9.79
CA GLY A 176 -20.24 0.01 -10.21
C GLY A 176 -21.22 -1.07 -9.75
N SER A 177 -20.97 -2.29 -10.18
CA SER A 177 -21.70 -3.47 -9.72
C SER A 177 -21.51 -3.75 -8.21
N PRO A 178 -22.40 -4.54 -7.58
CA PRO A 178 -22.23 -4.95 -6.17
C PRO A 178 -20.89 -5.65 -5.91
N THR A 179 -20.34 -5.43 -4.71
CA THR A 179 -19.11 -6.07 -4.25
C THR A 179 -19.24 -7.59 -4.26
N VAL A 180 -18.19 -8.28 -4.70
CA VAL A 180 -18.07 -9.74 -4.60
C VAL A 180 -16.95 -10.06 -3.61
N SER A 181 -17.18 -10.99 -2.69
CA SER A 181 -16.20 -11.34 -1.66
C SER A 181 -16.24 -12.82 -1.32
N GLU A 182 -15.13 -13.31 -0.80
CA GLU A 182 -14.99 -14.65 -0.24
C GLU A 182 -14.16 -14.56 1.04
N VAL A 183 -14.43 -15.49 1.96
CA VAL A 183 -13.80 -15.58 3.29
C VAL A 183 -13.28 -17.00 3.50
N SER A 184 -12.12 -17.12 4.12
CA SER A 184 -11.57 -18.37 4.64
C SER A 184 -11.16 -18.19 6.09
N THR A 185 -11.51 -19.13 6.95
CA THR A 185 -11.12 -19.13 8.36
C THR A 185 -9.84 -19.94 8.56
N VAL A 186 -8.91 -19.43 9.36
CA VAL A 186 -7.64 -20.08 9.68
C VAL A 186 -7.42 -20.07 11.19
N ALA A 187 -6.87 -21.17 11.72
CA ALA A 187 -6.46 -21.26 13.12
C ALA A 187 -5.04 -20.68 13.28
N ILE A 188 -4.82 -19.96 14.38
CA ILE A 188 -3.52 -19.36 14.73
C ILE A 188 -3.20 -19.61 16.20
N GLY A 189 -1.91 -19.57 16.53
CA GLY A 189 -1.40 -19.85 17.88
C GLY A 189 -0.37 -18.82 18.34
N PRO A 190 0.28 -19.08 19.50
CA PRO A 190 1.22 -18.15 20.14
C PRO A 190 2.57 -17.98 19.42
N THR A 191 2.88 -18.85 18.45
CA THR A 191 4.09 -18.76 17.63
C THR A 191 3.75 -18.30 16.23
N PHE A 192 4.67 -17.57 15.58
CA PHE A 192 4.51 -17.19 14.19
C PHE A 192 4.49 -18.45 13.33
N SER A 193 3.34 -18.66 12.69
CA SER A 193 3.14 -19.76 11.76
C SER A 193 2.76 -19.20 10.40
N ARG A 194 3.23 -19.88 9.35
CA ARG A 194 2.90 -19.47 7.98
C ARG A 194 1.48 -19.92 7.65
N VAL A 195 0.62 -18.97 7.34
CA VAL A 195 -0.72 -19.21 6.80
C VAL A 195 -0.68 -18.99 5.29
N THR A 196 -1.37 -19.87 4.55
CA THR A 196 -1.55 -19.76 3.11
C THR A 196 -3.01 -19.99 2.77
N VAL A 197 -3.61 -19.10 1.97
CA VAL A 197 -5.01 -19.18 1.54
C VAL A 197 -5.07 -18.88 0.05
N THR A 198 -5.71 -19.76 -0.71
CA THR A 198 -5.91 -19.61 -2.16
C THR A 198 -7.36 -19.27 -2.45
N PHE A 199 -7.58 -18.21 -3.23
CA PHE A 199 -8.88 -17.76 -3.68
C PHE A 199 -8.97 -17.81 -5.21
N SER A 200 -10.18 -18.02 -5.73
CA SER A 200 -10.47 -17.83 -7.16
C SER A 200 -11.15 -16.49 -7.32
N ILE A 201 -10.47 -15.51 -7.91
CA ILE A 201 -11.03 -14.17 -8.13
C ILE A 201 -11.97 -14.22 -9.33
N PRO A 202 -13.27 -13.90 -9.16
CA PRO A 202 -14.23 -13.94 -10.26
C PRO A 202 -13.87 -13.02 -11.42
N SER A 203 -14.29 -13.42 -12.62
CA SER A 203 -14.22 -12.56 -13.80
C SER A 203 -15.09 -11.33 -13.62
N VAL A 204 -14.63 -10.20 -14.17
CA VAL A 204 -15.40 -8.95 -14.21
C VAL A 204 -16.28 -8.82 -15.46
N ASN A 205 -16.32 -9.84 -16.32
CA ASN A 205 -17.14 -9.81 -17.53
C ASN A 205 -18.63 -9.64 -17.17
N GLY A 206 -19.32 -8.75 -17.88
CA GLY A 206 -20.72 -8.38 -17.61
C GLY A 206 -20.93 -7.50 -16.37
N LYS A 207 -19.87 -7.05 -15.68
CA LYS A 207 -19.95 -6.13 -14.55
C LYS A 207 -19.70 -4.68 -15.00
N THR A 208 -20.37 -3.74 -14.35
CA THR A 208 -20.10 -2.30 -14.50
C THR A 208 -18.97 -1.92 -13.56
N ILE A 209 -17.90 -1.32 -14.11
CA ILE A 209 -16.75 -0.85 -13.33
C ILE A 209 -16.81 0.67 -13.25
N GLY A 210 -17.05 1.17 -12.04
CA GLY A 210 -17.08 2.58 -11.70
C GLY A 210 -15.71 3.14 -11.33
N ALA A 211 -15.70 4.45 -11.08
CA ALA A 211 -14.49 5.16 -10.63
C ALA A 211 -14.03 4.67 -9.25
N ASN A 212 -12.71 4.69 -9.01
CA ASN A 212 -12.08 4.22 -7.77
C ASN A 212 -12.42 2.76 -7.41
N SER A 213 -12.54 1.90 -8.42
CA SER A 213 -12.64 0.45 -8.21
C SER A 213 -11.31 -0.13 -7.70
N TYR A 214 -11.39 -1.20 -6.90
CA TYR A 214 -10.22 -1.86 -6.31
C TYR A 214 -10.51 -3.31 -5.92
N LEU A 215 -9.44 -4.08 -5.75
CA LEU A 215 -9.45 -5.37 -5.04
C LEU A 215 -8.91 -5.16 -3.62
N PHE A 216 -9.71 -5.44 -2.59
CA PHE A 216 -9.26 -5.38 -1.21
C PHE A 216 -8.84 -6.77 -0.74
N LEU A 217 -7.55 -6.97 -0.53
CA LEU A 217 -7.02 -8.19 0.09
C LEU A 217 -6.96 -7.99 1.59
N GLN A 218 -7.81 -8.71 2.32
CA GLN A 218 -7.96 -8.63 3.77
C GLN A 218 -7.15 -9.76 4.40
N PHE A 219 -5.97 -9.40 4.93
CA PHE A 219 -5.05 -10.37 5.52
C PHE A 219 -5.47 -10.75 6.93
N LEU A 220 -5.94 -9.79 7.73
CA LEU A 220 -6.61 -10.07 9.00
C LEU A 220 -8.06 -9.59 8.91
N ARG A 221 -9.01 -10.50 9.08
CA ARG A 221 -10.42 -10.19 9.26
C ARG A 221 -10.90 -10.79 10.56
N ILE A 222 -11.30 -9.94 11.51
CA ILE A 222 -11.82 -10.34 12.81
C ILE A 222 -13.33 -10.10 12.80
N PRO A 223 -14.16 -11.15 12.67
CA PRO A 223 -15.61 -11.00 12.62
C PRO A 223 -16.17 -10.61 14.00
N SER A 224 -17.45 -10.25 14.04
CA SER A 224 -18.17 -9.94 15.29
C SER A 224 -18.20 -11.09 16.30
N SER A 225 -18.02 -12.33 15.83
CA SER A 225 -17.85 -13.54 16.64
C SER A 225 -16.38 -13.89 16.95
N GLY A 226 -15.44 -13.00 16.61
CA GLY A 226 -14.02 -13.19 16.83
C GLY A 226 -13.61 -13.06 18.30
N VAL A 227 -12.31 -13.02 18.54
CA VAL A 227 -11.74 -12.89 19.88
C VAL A 227 -11.07 -11.52 20.01
N VAL A 228 -11.28 -10.85 21.14
CA VAL A 228 -10.54 -9.62 21.46
C VAL A 228 -9.11 -9.99 21.87
N GLY A 229 -8.12 -9.21 21.44
CA GLY A 229 -6.72 -9.54 21.70
C GLY A 229 -5.77 -9.02 20.64
N TYR A 230 -4.61 -9.65 20.55
CA TYR A 230 -3.53 -9.25 19.67
C TYR A 230 -3.43 -10.21 18.50
N TYR A 231 -3.36 -9.63 17.30
CA TYR A 231 -3.13 -10.33 16.06
C TYR A 231 -1.89 -9.73 15.41
N ASP A 232 -0.80 -10.49 15.41
CA ASP A 232 0.47 -10.07 14.83
C ASP A 232 0.60 -10.65 13.42
N ILE A 233 1.04 -9.84 12.47
CA ILE A 233 1.27 -10.21 11.08
C ILE A 233 2.65 -9.75 10.61
N ALA A 234 3.35 -10.63 9.91
CA ALA A 234 4.65 -10.38 9.29
C ALA A 234 4.69 -10.98 7.87
N MET A 235 5.53 -10.40 6.99
CA MET A 235 5.88 -10.99 5.70
C MET A 235 4.66 -11.38 4.85
N ALA A 236 3.70 -10.47 4.71
CA ALA A 236 2.49 -10.70 3.92
C ALA A 236 2.78 -10.59 2.42
N SER A 237 2.28 -11.53 1.63
CA SER A 237 2.50 -11.63 0.19
C SER A 237 1.25 -12.12 -0.55
N VAL A 238 1.15 -11.77 -1.83
CA VAL A 238 0.16 -12.28 -2.79
C VAL A 238 0.86 -12.71 -4.07
N ASN A 239 0.50 -13.88 -4.57
CA ASN A 239 0.97 -14.44 -5.83
C ASN A 239 -0.20 -14.83 -6.72
N ALA A 240 -0.06 -14.65 -8.04
CA ALA A 240 -0.97 -15.29 -8.99
C ALA A 240 -0.72 -16.81 -9.02
N GLY A 241 -1.79 -17.58 -9.21
CA GLY A 241 -1.77 -19.04 -9.20
C GLY A 241 -2.22 -19.65 -7.87
N GLU A 242 -1.92 -20.95 -7.70
CA GLU A 242 -2.37 -21.76 -6.56
C GLU A 242 -1.30 -21.95 -5.48
N THR A 243 -0.07 -21.49 -5.75
CA THR A 243 1.08 -21.72 -4.89
C THR A 243 1.60 -20.43 -4.30
N ALA A 244 1.81 -20.41 -2.98
CA ALA A 244 2.51 -19.33 -2.33
C ALA A 244 4.02 -19.41 -2.62
N SER A 245 4.57 -18.41 -3.28
CA SER A 245 6.02 -18.23 -3.34
C SER A 245 6.56 -17.84 -1.95
N SER A 246 7.85 -18.07 -1.69
CA SER A 246 8.48 -17.53 -0.49
C SER A 246 8.43 -16.00 -0.49
N PHE A 247 8.27 -15.41 0.70
CA PHE A 247 8.31 -13.96 0.83
C PHE A 247 9.66 -13.42 0.34
N SER A 248 9.62 -12.41 -0.52
CA SER A 248 10.81 -11.78 -1.08
C SER A 248 10.73 -10.29 -0.80
N GLN A 249 11.47 -9.83 0.21
CA GLN A 249 11.57 -8.40 0.51
C GLN A 249 12.11 -7.65 -0.71
N SER A 250 11.42 -6.59 -1.12
CA SER A 250 11.96 -5.71 -2.15
C SER A 250 13.07 -4.84 -1.59
N VAL A 251 13.93 -4.30 -2.46
CA VAL A 251 14.92 -3.31 -2.04
C VAL A 251 14.18 -2.11 -1.41
N ILE A 252 14.67 -1.64 -0.26
CA ILE A 252 13.97 -0.64 0.54
C ILE A 252 13.69 0.65 -0.23
N ALA A 253 14.59 1.04 -1.15
CA ALA A 253 14.41 2.22 -2.01
C ALA A 253 13.24 2.05 -3.00
N ASP A 254 13.12 0.88 -3.63
CA ASP A 254 12.03 0.59 -4.58
C ASP A 254 10.69 0.44 -3.87
N GLU A 255 10.71 -0.13 -2.65
CA GLU A 255 9.53 -0.20 -1.79
C GLU A 255 9.09 1.21 -1.36
N LEU A 256 10.03 2.08 -0.98
CA LEU A 256 9.73 3.46 -0.63
C LEU A 256 9.17 4.24 -1.82
N ALA A 257 9.72 4.08 -3.02
CA ALA A 257 9.17 4.71 -4.21
C ALA A 257 7.73 4.25 -4.49
N ARG A 258 7.43 2.96 -4.31
CA ARG A 258 6.07 2.42 -4.44
C ARG A 258 5.12 2.95 -3.37
N CYS A 259 5.56 3.08 -2.12
CA CYS A 259 4.78 3.76 -1.07
C CYS A 259 4.56 5.24 -1.41
N GLN A 260 5.60 5.93 -1.91
CA GLN A 260 5.57 7.35 -2.25
C GLN A 260 4.63 7.68 -3.40
N ARG A 261 4.27 6.73 -4.25
CA ARG A 261 3.18 6.90 -5.23
C ARG A 261 1.83 7.24 -4.58
N TYR A 262 1.59 6.82 -3.34
CA TYR A 262 0.32 7.00 -2.64
C TYR A 262 0.43 7.95 -1.47
N TYR A 263 1.60 8.03 -0.84
CA TYR A 263 1.82 8.93 0.28
C TYR A 263 3.22 9.47 0.31
N GLU A 264 3.35 10.78 0.31
CA GLU A 264 4.64 11.44 0.46
C GLU A 264 4.53 12.57 1.49
N LYS A 265 5.64 12.86 2.13
CA LYS A 265 5.78 13.96 3.07
C LYS A 265 7.13 14.63 2.89
N THR A 266 7.21 15.87 3.35
CA THR A 266 8.46 16.64 3.36
C THR A 266 9.41 16.23 4.48
N TYR A 267 8.87 15.66 5.56
CA TYR A 267 9.62 15.17 6.71
C TYR A 267 10.59 14.05 6.32
N SER A 268 11.65 13.87 7.13
CA SER A 268 12.46 12.66 7.07
C SER A 268 11.57 11.43 7.29
N LEU A 269 12.01 10.27 6.77
CA LEU A 269 11.21 9.05 6.81
C LEU A 269 10.72 8.70 8.24
N GLN A 270 11.59 8.88 9.24
CA GLN A 270 11.34 8.57 10.65
C GLN A 270 10.48 9.60 11.40
N ASP A 271 10.37 10.83 10.92
CA ASP A 271 9.68 11.91 11.63
C ASP A 271 8.20 11.92 11.26
N ALA A 272 7.31 11.60 12.18
CA ALA A 272 5.88 11.56 11.89
C ALA A 272 5.36 12.97 11.50
N PRO A 273 4.36 13.08 10.62
CA PRO A 273 3.72 14.37 10.33
C PRO A 273 3.26 15.08 11.60
N GLY A 274 3.48 16.39 11.68
CA GLY A 274 3.22 17.19 12.89
C GLY A 274 4.34 17.16 13.93
N THR A 275 5.45 16.46 13.69
CA THR A 275 6.66 16.60 14.52
C THR A 275 7.22 18.01 14.38
N VAL A 276 7.61 18.64 15.50
CA VAL A 276 8.28 19.94 15.53
C VAL A 276 9.75 19.73 15.16
N VAL A 277 10.09 20.02 13.91
CA VAL A 277 11.42 19.84 13.34
C VAL A 277 11.62 20.76 12.14
N ASP A 278 12.83 21.28 11.95
CA ASP A 278 13.13 22.15 10.80
C ASP A 278 13.55 21.36 9.55
N ALA A 279 14.14 20.18 9.75
CA ALA A 279 14.68 19.35 8.67
C ALA A 279 13.58 18.91 7.69
N GLY A 280 13.77 19.25 6.41
CA GLY A 280 12.80 18.98 5.34
C GLY A 280 11.73 20.06 5.19
N THR A 281 11.81 21.18 5.91
CA THR A 281 10.86 22.29 5.75
C THR A 281 10.91 22.83 4.33
N VAL A 282 9.74 23.08 3.76
CA VAL A 282 9.59 23.77 2.48
C VAL A 282 9.51 25.27 2.76
N THR A 283 10.22 26.04 1.94
CA THR A 283 10.15 27.50 1.97
C THR A 283 9.46 28.01 0.73
N GLY A 284 8.69 29.09 0.87
CA GLY A 284 8.16 29.82 -0.27
C GLY A 284 7.97 31.29 0.06
N HIS A 285 7.84 32.13 -0.96
CA HIS A 285 7.74 33.56 -0.79
C HIS A 285 6.31 34.04 -1.05
N SER A 286 5.78 34.93 -0.21
CA SER A 286 4.57 35.69 -0.52
C SER A 286 4.94 37.14 -0.88
N SER A 287 4.28 37.67 -1.90
CA SER A 287 4.42 39.08 -2.29
C SER A 287 3.06 39.65 -2.70
N ASN A 288 2.73 40.81 -2.18
CA ASN A 288 1.48 41.54 -2.46
C ASN A 288 0.23 40.68 -2.26
N GLY A 289 0.23 39.79 -1.26
CA GLY A 289 -0.90 38.90 -0.95
C GLY A 289 -1.04 37.67 -1.82
N PHE A 290 -0.22 37.51 -2.86
CA PHE A 290 -0.18 36.29 -3.65
C PHE A 290 0.94 35.37 -3.14
N GLY A 291 0.58 34.12 -2.83
CA GLY A 291 1.56 33.08 -2.50
C GLY A 291 2.29 32.62 -3.77
N LEU A 292 3.58 32.94 -3.89
CA LEU A 292 4.49 32.42 -4.92
C LEU A 292 5.21 31.17 -4.41
N VAL A 293 4.48 30.31 -3.69
CA VAL A 293 5.03 29.18 -2.95
C VAL A 293 4.96 27.94 -3.83
N ASP A 294 6.04 27.53 -4.49
CA ASP A 294 6.09 26.18 -5.09
C ASP A 294 6.39 25.18 -3.97
N ALA A 295 5.43 24.35 -3.60
CA ALA A 295 5.62 23.31 -2.59
C ALA A 295 6.54 22.18 -3.07
N GLY A 296 7.00 22.25 -4.33
CA GLY A 296 7.95 21.34 -4.94
C GLY A 296 7.29 20.28 -5.82
N SER A 297 8.14 19.57 -6.56
CA SER A 297 7.72 18.36 -7.27
C SER A 297 7.76 17.16 -6.34
N PHE A 298 6.86 16.20 -6.55
CA PHE A 298 6.91 14.94 -5.82
C PHE A 298 8.09 14.09 -6.25
N LYS A 299 8.65 13.30 -5.34
CA LYS A 299 9.68 12.29 -5.65
C LYS A 299 9.15 11.25 -6.63
N VAL A 300 7.87 10.89 -6.47
CA VAL A 300 7.15 9.95 -7.32
C VAL A 300 5.79 10.53 -7.72
N ALA A 301 5.45 10.46 -9.00
CA ALA A 301 4.14 10.82 -9.50
C ALA A 301 3.03 10.07 -8.74
N LYS A 302 2.08 10.82 -8.21
CA LYS A 302 0.97 10.31 -7.40
C LYS A 302 -0.04 9.60 -8.27
N ARG A 303 -0.75 8.63 -7.69
CA ARG A 303 -1.84 7.91 -8.36
C ARG A 303 -2.92 8.85 -8.89
N THR A 304 -3.40 9.74 -8.01
CA THR A 304 -4.40 10.76 -8.29
C THR A 304 -3.90 12.09 -7.76
N VAL A 305 -4.62 13.18 -8.04
CA VAL A 305 -4.35 14.46 -7.38
C VAL A 305 -4.50 14.25 -5.87
N PRO A 306 -3.42 14.42 -5.08
CA PRO A 306 -3.44 14.10 -3.67
C PRO A 306 -4.23 15.13 -2.86
N THR A 307 -4.74 14.70 -1.71
CA THR A 307 -5.13 15.60 -0.64
C THR A 307 -3.88 16.08 0.07
N MET A 308 -3.71 17.40 0.15
CA MET A 308 -2.53 18.02 0.75
C MET A 308 -2.87 18.57 2.14
N THR A 309 -2.00 18.31 3.11
CA THR A 309 -2.12 18.86 4.48
C THR A 309 -0.82 19.55 4.87
N LEU A 310 -0.91 20.76 5.43
CA LEU A 310 0.25 21.51 5.91
C LEU A 310 0.42 21.40 7.40
N TYR A 311 1.67 21.53 7.84
CA TYR A 311 2.06 21.54 9.23
C TYR A 311 3.07 22.65 9.47
N SER A 312 2.97 23.30 10.63
CA SER A 312 4.02 24.20 11.09
C SER A 312 5.25 23.40 11.55
N PRO A 313 6.47 23.74 11.10
CA PRO A 313 7.69 23.10 11.59
C PRO A 313 8.00 23.49 13.04
N PHE A 314 7.37 24.55 13.57
CA PHE A 314 7.65 25.10 14.90
C PHE A 314 6.66 24.65 15.98
N THR A 315 5.41 24.36 15.61
CA THR A 315 4.37 23.94 16.56
C THR A 315 3.75 22.58 16.22
N GLY A 316 3.97 22.06 15.02
CA GLY A 316 3.33 20.84 14.53
C GLY A 316 1.86 21.02 14.17
N PHE A 317 1.29 22.22 14.33
CA PHE A 317 -0.12 22.45 14.06
C PHE A 317 -0.46 22.31 12.59
N VAL A 318 -1.57 21.63 12.33
CA VAL A 318 -2.16 21.48 11.00
C VAL A 318 -2.65 22.84 10.49
N ASN A 319 -2.57 23.05 9.17
CA ASN A 319 -3.05 24.27 8.50
C ASN A 319 -2.39 25.54 9.07
N SER A 320 -1.13 25.41 9.49
CA SER A 320 -0.32 26.49 10.02
C SER A 320 1.00 26.59 9.26
N SER A 321 1.50 27.80 9.08
CA SER A 321 2.83 28.08 8.55
C SER A 321 3.45 29.24 9.34
N ARG A 322 4.78 29.37 9.33
CA ARG A 322 5.46 30.48 9.99
C ARG A 322 6.24 31.30 8.98
N ARG A 323 6.13 32.62 9.07
CA ARG A 323 6.97 33.54 8.31
C ARG A 323 8.32 33.69 9.01
N PHE A 324 9.38 33.76 8.22
CA PHE A 324 10.73 33.94 8.71
C PHE A 324 10.84 35.23 9.55
N GLY A 325 11.33 35.10 10.78
CA GLY A 325 11.45 36.19 11.75
C GLY A 325 10.23 36.40 12.66
N ASP A 326 9.09 35.77 12.36
CA ASP A 326 7.91 35.87 13.24
C ASP A 326 8.02 34.92 14.44
N ALA A 327 7.46 35.33 15.58
CA ALA A 327 7.45 34.53 16.80
C ALA A 327 6.28 33.54 16.88
N SER A 328 5.30 33.65 15.98
CA SER A 328 4.03 32.91 16.03
C SER A 328 3.64 32.42 14.65
N ASP A 329 2.85 31.34 14.62
CA ASP A 329 2.36 30.77 13.38
C ASP A 329 1.19 31.59 12.85
N SER A 330 1.01 31.56 11.53
CA SER A 330 -0.18 32.04 10.85
C SER A 330 -1.00 30.88 10.32
N ALA A 331 -2.31 31.00 10.45
CA ALA A 331 -3.25 30.07 9.85
C ALA A 331 -3.24 30.20 8.32
N VAL A 332 -3.21 29.06 7.65
CA VAL A 332 -3.31 28.94 6.18
C VAL A 332 -4.48 28.03 5.83
N SER A 333 -5.02 28.17 4.62
CA SER A 333 -6.19 27.39 4.20
C SER A 333 -5.81 26.05 3.58
N GLY A 334 -4.56 25.89 3.13
CA GLY A 334 -4.05 24.64 2.60
C GLY A 334 -3.11 24.85 1.43
N ILE A 335 -3.02 23.82 0.59
CA ILE A 335 -2.32 23.87 -0.70
C ILE A 335 -3.37 23.80 -1.82
N GLU A 336 -3.32 24.74 -2.76
CA GLU A 336 -4.17 24.78 -3.94
C GLU A 336 -3.41 24.32 -5.19
N ARG A 337 -4.20 23.90 -6.18
CA ARG A 337 -3.71 23.40 -7.47
C ARG A 337 -2.66 22.29 -7.34
N PRO A 338 -2.80 21.30 -6.43
CA PRO A 338 -1.99 20.10 -6.52
C PRO A 338 -2.25 19.42 -7.86
N SER A 339 -1.24 18.72 -8.37
CA SER A 339 -1.37 17.83 -9.53
C SER A 339 -0.83 16.47 -9.14
N THR A 340 -0.84 15.50 -10.05
CA THR A 340 -0.20 14.20 -9.81
C THR A 340 1.32 14.31 -9.68
N ASN A 341 1.96 15.37 -10.19
CA ASN A 341 3.43 15.50 -10.22
C ASN A 341 3.98 16.59 -9.30
N ARG A 342 3.12 17.50 -8.83
CA ARG A 342 3.53 18.66 -8.02
C ARG A 342 2.59 18.87 -6.86
N ALA A 343 3.18 19.24 -5.72
CA ALA A 343 2.45 19.53 -4.50
C ALA A 343 1.49 20.71 -4.69
N GLY A 344 1.83 21.70 -5.52
CA GLY A 344 1.00 22.88 -5.77
C GLY A 344 1.55 24.08 -5.01
N ARG A 345 0.66 24.99 -4.57
CA ARG A 345 1.07 26.18 -3.81
C ARG A 345 0.28 26.38 -2.53
N MET A 346 0.95 26.84 -1.47
CA MET A 346 0.30 27.26 -0.24
C MET A 346 -0.61 28.46 -0.50
N TYR A 347 -1.81 28.47 0.08
CA TYR A 347 -2.75 29.58 -0.02
C TYR A 347 -3.47 29.87 1.30
N GLN A 348 -3.96 31.11 1.41
CA GLN A 348 -4.81 31.57 2.50
C GLN A 348 -6.11 32.10 1.86
N GLY A 349 -7.25 31.47 2.17
CA GLY A 349 -8.53 31.71 1.51
C GLY A 349 -9.23 32.99 1.95
N ALA A 350 -8.96 33.47 3.18
CA ALA A 350 -9.41 34.77 3.67
C ALA A 350 -8.20 35.55 4.21
N GLY A 351 -7.91 36.70 3.60
CA GLY A 351 -6.77 37.54 3.96
C GLY A 351 -5.61 37.49 2.97
N THR A 352 -4.57 38.25 3.28
CA THR A 352 -3.36 38.45 2.48
C THR A 352 -2.19 37.91 3.29
N LEU A 353 -1.46 36.93 2.75
CA LEU A 353 -0.20 36.51 3.36
C LEU A 353 0.77 37.68 3.36
N ALA A 354 1.22 38.10 4.55
CA ALA A 354 2.18 39.18 4.70
C ALA A 354 3.47 38.87 3.92
N ASN A 355 4.05 39.86 3.26
CA ASN A 355 5.18 39.70 2.34
C ASN A 355 6.41 39.07 3.02
N GLY A 356 6.85 37.89 2.61
CA GLY A 356 8.10 37.34 3.12
C GLY A 356 8.25 35.85 2.83
N MET A 357 9.30 35.27 3.41
CA MET A 357 9.54 33.84 3.32
C MET A 357 8.70 33.10 4.37
N TRP A 358 7.96 32.10 3.94
CA TRP A 358 7.12 31.23 4.76
C TRP A 358 7.69 29.82 4.80
N GLN A 359 7.55 29.17 5.94
CA GLN A 359 8.08 27.87 6.29
C GLN A 359 6.93 26.94 6.70
N PHE A 360 6.87 25.77 6.07
CA PHE A 360 5.87 24.75 6.35
C PHE A 360 6.37 23.36 5.94
N HIS A 361 5.78 22.34 6.54
CA HIS A 361 5.82 20.97 6.02
C HIS A 361 4.52 20.63 5.32
N TRP A 362 4.54 19.59 4.49
CA TRP A 362 3.33 19.03 3.93
C TRP A 362 3.33 17.50 3.90
N THR A 363 2.12 16.94 3.84
CA THR A 363 1.84 15.56 3.44
C THR A 363 0.94 15.58 2.19
N ALA A 364 1.11 14.57 1.34
CA ALA A 364 0.36 14.35 0.12
C ALA A 364 -0.23 12.94 0.16
N ASP A 365 -1.55 12.82 0.31
CA ASP A 365 -2.26 11.54 0.38
C ASP A 365 -3.09 11.31 -0.89
N ALA A 366 -2.73 10.28 -1.65
CA ALA A 366 -3.38 9.82 -2.87
C ALA A 366 -3.84 8.35 -2.76
N GLU A 367 -4.20 7.93 -1.54
CA GLU A 367 -4.73 6.58 -1.28
C GLU A 367 -6.13 6.36 -1.88
N LEU A 368 -6.64 5.13 -1.74
CA LEU A 368 -7.86 4.60 -2.37
C LEU A 368 -9.14 4.76 -1.54
#